data_AF-A0A7J2L414-F1
#
_entry.id   AF-A0A7J2L414-F1
#
_cell.length_a   1.000
_cell.length_b   1.000
_cell.length_c   1.000
_cell.angle_alpha   90.00
_cell.angle_beta   90.00
_cell.angle_gamma   90.00
#
_symmetry.space_group_name_H-M   'P 1'
#
loop_
_entity.id
_entity.type
_entity.pdbx_description
1 polymer ?
#
loop_
_entity_poly.entity_id
_entity_poly.type
_entity_poly.pdbx_seq_one_letter_code
_entity_poly.pdbx_strand_id
1 'polypeptide(L)'
;MDISDVDYGISFEVPDGYQPYIFGRNRIWCFKHPEEEIYQIVTILSDLNEQSLQIMAQRIVGMIFGSNIDRIDAIEFERTDIIKFKYTLNVSGREYIWFGFIYQIPQSVANLSIMDIVLSSVLYRSDYLG
;
A
#
# COMPACT_ATOMS: atom_id res chain seq x y z
N MET A 1 13.04 -8.70 10.15
CA MET A 1 14.22 -8.68 9.24
C MET A 1 14.31 -7.31 8.60
N ASP A 2 15.49 -6.70 8.57
CA ASP A 2 15.66 -5.39 7.93
C ASP A 2 16.00 -5.55 6.44
N ILE A 3 15.25 -4.86 5.59
CA ILE A 3 15.53 -4.81 4.14
C ILE A 3 15.65 -3.35 3.73
N SER A 4 16.69 -3.01 2.97
CA SER A 4 16.92 -1.67 2.44
C SER A 4 16.74 -1.61 0.93
N ASP A 5 16.02 -0.60 0.44
CA ASP A 5 16.05 -0.20 -0.96
C ASP A 5 16.89 1.08 -1.09
N VAL A 6 18.14 0.90 -1.51
CA VAL A 6 19.13 1.99 -1.60
C VAL A 6 18.79 3.01 -2.69
N ASP A 7 18.10 2.60 -3.75
CA ASP A 7 17.73 3.49 -4.86
C ASP A 7 16.72 4.54 -4.40
N TYR A 8 15.94 4.23 -3.36
CA TYR A 8 14.96 5.12 -2.75
C TYR A 8 15.37 5.61 -1.35
N GLY A 9 16.48 5.12 -0.80
CA GLY A 9 16.94 5.47 0.55
C GLY A 9 15.99 5.03 1.67
N ILE A 10 15.21 3.95 1.46
CA ILE A 10 14.20 3.47 2.40
C ILE A 10 14.69 2.20 3.07
N SER A 11 14.38 2.04 4.35
CA SER A 11 14.56 0.80 5.10
C SER A 11 13.23 0.31 5.65
N PHE A 12 13.03 -1.00 5.60
CA PHE A 12 11.82 -1.69 6.06
C PHE A 12 12.17 -2.63 7.20
N GLU A 13 11.48 -2.47 8.33
CA GLU A 13 11.40 -3.51 9.35
C GLU A 13 10.28 -4.48 8.95
N VAL A 14 10.67 -5.61 8.35
CA VAL A 14 9.71 -6.59 7.83
C VAL A 14 9.29 -7.54 8.96
N PRO A 15 7.98 -7.76 9.17
CA PRO A 15 7.47 -8.69 10.17
C PRO A 15 8.03 -10.11 10.00
N ASP A 16 8.14 -10.83 11.10
CA ASP A 16 8.70 -12.18 11.08
C ASP A 16 7.90 -13.12 10.18
N GLY A 17 8.63 -13.90 9.38
CA GLY A 17 8.07 -14.84 8.41
C GLY A 17 7.64 -14.22 7.07
N TYR A 18 7.42 -12.91 6.99
CA TYR A 18 7.05 -12.26 5.73
C TYR A 18 8.22 -12.26 4.74
N GLN A 19 7.91 -12.43 3.47
CA GLN A 19 8.90 -12.46 2.39
C GLN A 19 8.63 -11.35 1.36
N PRO A 20 9.67 -10.75 0.76
CA PRO A 20 9.50 -9.84 -0.35
C PRO A 20 8.76 -10.50 -1.51
N TYR A 21 7.71 -9.85 -1.98
CA TYR A 21 6.87 -10.31 -3.09
C TYR A 21 6.95 -9.37 -4.29
N ILE A 22 6.88 -8.06 -4.04
CA ILE A 22 7.19 -6.99 -5.00
C ILE A 22 8.21 -6.08 -4.33
N PHE A 23 9.29 -5.73 -5.02
CA PHE A 23 10.33 -4.90 -4.43
C PHE A 23 10.74 -3.77 -5.39
N GLY A 24 10.52 -2.51 -4.99
CA GLY A 24 10.92 -1.29 -5.72
C GLY A 24 10.19 -1.00 -7.04
N ARG A 25 9.44 -1.96 -7.61
CA ARG A 25 8.78 -1.80 -8.90
C ARG A 25 7.68 -0.74 -8.81
N ASN A 26 7.79 0.32 -9.62
CA ASN A 26 6.89 1.47 -9.60
C ASN A 26 6.73 2.11 -8.21
N ARG A 27 7.80 2.09 -7.39
CA ARG A 27 7.77 2.59 -6.00
C ARG A 27 6.79 1.84 -5.11
N ILE A 28 6.63 0.54 -5.35
CA ILE A 28 5.79 -0.36 -4.54
C ILE A 28 6.69 -1.43 -3.95
N TRP A 29 6.61 -1.56 -2.62
CA TRP A 29 7.21 -2.64 -1.85
C TRP A 29 6.07 -3.44 -1.22
N CYS A 30 6.02 -4.74 -1.49
CA CYS A 30 5.00 -5.64 -0.99
C CYS A 30 5.68 -6.85 -0.36
N PHE A 31 5.35 -7.13 0.89
CA PHE A 31 5.80 -8.29 1.64
C PHE A 31 4.60 -9.19 1.90
N LYS A 32 4.74 -10.49 1.64
CA LYS A 32 3.64 -11.46 1.74
C LYS A 32 3.87 -12.40 2.92
N HIS A 33 2.80 -12.69 3.66
CA HIS A 33 2.79 -13.81 4.60
C HIS A 33 3.03 -15.14 3.85
N PRO A 34 3.81 -16.09 4.41
CA PRO A 34 4.20 -17.30 3.69
C PRO A 34 3.02 -18.22 3.38
N GLU A 35 2.04 -18.28 4.28
CA GLU A 35 0.94 -19.26 4.22
C GLU A 35 -0.42 -18.62 3.95
N GLU A 36 -0.53 -17.30 4.15
CA GLU A 36 -1.82 -16.59 4.13
C GLU A 36 -1.83 -15.56 3.02
N GLU A 37 -3.01 -15.23 2.50
CA GLU A 37 -3.19 -14.15 1.51
C GLU A 37 -3.22 -12.78 2.22
N ILE A 38 -2.12 -12.45 2.90
CA ILE A 38 -1.88 -11.18 3.59
C ILE A 38 -0.65 -10.53 2.98
N TYR A 39 -0.80 -9.25 2.66
CA TYR A 39 0.20 -8.46 1.96
C TYR A 39 0.40 -7.14 2.71
N GLN A 40 1.60 -6.90 3.22
CA GLN A 40 2.00 -5.59 3.73
C GLN A 40 2.59 -4.79 2.56
N ILE A 41 2.03 -3.62 2.31
CA ILE A 41 2.32 -2.81 1.13
C ILE A 41 2.76 -1.42 1.57
N VAL A 42 3.91 -1.00 1.07
CA VAL A 42 4.41 0.38 1.18
C VAL A 42 4.55 0.96 -0.23
N THR A 43 4.13 2.20 -0.42
CA THR A 43 4.36 2.92 -1.68
C THR A 43 4.61 4.40 -1.44
N ILE A 44 5.42 5.01 -2.32
CA ILE A 44 5.67 6.44 -2.32
C ILE A 44 5.00 7.07 -3.54
N LEU A 45 4.10 8.02 -3.27
CA LEU A 45 3.33 8.76 -4.25
C LEU A 45 3.85 10.19 -4.36
N SER A 46 3.66 10.77 -5.56
CA SER A 46 3.97 12.17 -5.84
C SER A 46 2.75 13.10 -5.68
N ASP A 47 1.54 12.55 -5.67
CA ASP A 47 0.28 13.29 -5.53
C ASP A 47 -0.79 12.39 -4.90
N LEU A 48 -1.72 12.98 -4.15
CA LEU A 48 -2.76 12.25 -3.43
C LEU A 48 -4.13 12.93 -3.53
N ASN A 49 -5.05 12.18 -4.12
CA ASN A 49 -6.48 12.39 -3.95
C ASN A 49 -7.18 11.01 -3.90
N GLU A 50 -8.50 10.99 -3.72
CA GLU A 50 -9.25 9.74 -3.62
C GLU A 50 -9.17 8.89 -4.89
N GLN A 51 -9.17 9.54 -6.06
CA GLN A 51 -8.96 8.86 -7.34
C GLN A 51 -7.56 8.24 -7.43
N SER A 52 -6.53 8.90 -6.89
CA SER A 52 -5.18 8.34 -6.78
C SER A 52 -5.17 7.06 -5.96
N LEU A 53 -5.93 6.98 -4.86
CA LEU A 53 -6.01 5.75 -4.05
C LEU A 53 -6.68 4.60 -4.81
N GLN A 54 -7.78 4.85 -5.51
CA GLN A 54 -8.41 3.82 -6.33
C GLN A 54 -7.50 3.33 -7.46
N ILE A 55 -6.80 4.24 -8.14
CA ILE A 55 -5.80 3.90 -9.17
C ILE A 55 -4.66 3.07 -8.56
N MET A 56 -4.19 3.44 -7.37
CA MET A 56 -3.15 2.69 -6.66
C MET A 56 -3.63 1.30 -6.25
N ALA A 57 -4.86 1.17 -5.76
CA ALA A 57 -5.47 -0.12 -5.48
C ALA A 57 -5.43 -1.02 -6.72
N GLN A 58 -5.90 -0.52 -7.86
CA GLN A 58 -5.92 -1.26 -9.13
C GLN A 58 -4.52 -1.72 -9.55
N ARG A 59 -3.52 -0.83 -9.43
CA ARG A 59 -2.12 -1.17 -9.76
C ARG A 59 -1.56 -2.24 -8.84
N ILE A 60 -1.73 -2.08 -7.53
CA ILE A 60 -1.22 -3.01 -6.53
C ILE A 60 -1.89 -4.39 -6.72
N VAL A 61 -3.21 -4.44 -6.84
CA VAL A 61 -3.97 -5.67 -7.07
C VAL A 61 -3.56 -6.34 -8.39
N GLY A 62 -3.45 -5.57 -9.48
CA GLY A 62 -2.99 -6.09 -10.76
C GLY A 62 -1.59 -6.70 -10.70
N MET A 63 -0.70 -6.13 -9.88
CA MET A 63 0.64 -6.70 -9.65
C MET A 63 0.61 -7.93 -8.74
N ILE A 64 -0.28 -7.99 -7.76
CA ILE A 64 -0.34 -9.09 -6.79
C ILE A 64 -1.05 -10.32 -7.38
N PHE A 65 -2.21 -10.11 -8.01
CA PHE A 65 -3.08 -11.20 -8.45
C PHE A 65 -3.09 -11.40 -9.96
N GLY A 66 -2.48 -10.51 -10.74
CA GLY A 66 -2.55 -10.55 -12.20
C GLY A 66 -3.97 -10.28 -12.74
N SER A 67 -4.84 -9.67 -11.94
CA SER A 67 -6.25 -9.41 -12.25
C SER A 67 -6.67 -7.99 -11.85
N ASN A 68 -7.76 -7.51 -12.45
CA ASN A 68 -8.33 -6.21 -12.09
C ASN A 68 -9.26 -6.33 -10.88
N ILE A 69 -9.50 -5.20 -10.20
CA ILE A 69 -10.54 -5.10 -9.18
C ILE A 69 -11.90 -4.94 -9.88
N ASP A 70 -12.82 -5.85 -9.59
CA ASP A 70 -14.19 -5.86 -10.11
C ASP A 70 -15.04 -4.77 -9.44
N ARG A 71 -14.86 -4.56 -8.13
CA ARG A 71 -15.55 -3.52 -7.35
C ARG A 71 -14.67 -3.00 -6.22
N ILE A 72 -14.68 -1.69 -6.00
CA ILE A 72 -14.00 -1.01 -4.89
C ILE A 72 -15.00 -0.15 -4.13
N ASP A 73 -15.14 -0.40 -2.84
CA ASP A 73 -16.06 0.31 -1.96
C ASP A 73 -15.28 0.94 -0.80
N ALA A 74 -15.42 2.26 -0.59
CA ALA A 74 -14.82 2.93 0.56
C ALA A 74 -15.60 2.62 1.84
N ILE A 75 -14.91 2.15 2.87
CA ILE A 75 -15.47 1.95 4.22
C ILE A 75 -15.17 3.16 5.10
N GLU A 76 -13.92 3.63 5.06
CA GLU A 76 -13.44 4.71 5.93
C GLU A 76 -12.41 5.56 5.18
N PHE A 77 -12.49 6.88 5.37
CA PHE A 77 -11.50 7.82 4.89
C PHE A 77 -11.45 9.05 5.82
N GLU A 78 -10.49 9.06 6.73
CA GLU A 78 -10.33 10.12 7.73
C GLU A 78 -9.12 10.98 7.38
N ARG A 79 -9.34 12.27 7.11
CA ARG A 79 -8.26 13.24 6.86
C ARG A 79 -7.91 13.97 8.14
N THR A 80 -6.86 13.51 8.81
CA THR A 80 -6.20 14.22 9.92
C THR A 80 -4.75 14.54 9.51
N ASP A 81 -3.83 14.69 10.46
CA ASP A 81 -2.38 14.78 10.18
C ASP A 81 -1.85 13.51 9.50
N ILE A 82 -2.53 12.39 9.72
CA ILE A 82 -2.36 11.12 9.01
C ILE A 82 -3.69 10.82 8.34
N ILE A 83 -3.66 10.48 7.04
CA ILE A 83 -4.88 10.08 6.33
C ILE A 83 -5.06 8.58 6.53
N LYS A 84 -6.13 8.15 7.18
CA LYS A 84 -6.47 6.73 7.32
C LYS A 84 -7.49 6.35 6.26
N PHE A 85 -7.37 5.13 5.75
CA PHE A 85 -8.31 4.63 4.78
C PHE A 85 -8.61 3.14 4.99
N LYS A 86 -9.81 2.75 4.58
CA LYS A 86 -10.24 1.35 4.51
C LYS A 86 -11.16 1.18 3.32
N TYR A 87 -10.84 0.21 2.46
CA TYR A 87 -11.63 -0.17 1.29
C TYR A 87 -11.93 -1.67 1.33
N THR A 88 -13.09 -2.04 0.79
CA THR A 88 -13.39 -3.40 0.36
C THR A 88 -13.11 -3.52 -1.13
N LEU A 89 -12.34 -4.52 -1.53
CA LEU A 89 -11.97 -4.81 -2.91
C LEU A 89 -12.54 -6.18 -3.29
N ASN A 90 -13.29 -6.27 -4.40
CA ASN A 90 -13.64 -7.55 -5.00
C ASN A 90 -12.69 -7.85 -6.16
N VAL A 91 -11.99 -8.98 -6.09
CA VAL A 91 -10.98 -9.39 -7.05
C VAL A 91 -11.23 -10.83 -7.43
N SER A 92 -11.65 -11.06 -8.68
CA SER A 92 -11.89 -12.42 -9.21
C SER A 92 -12.88 -13.22 -8.35
N GLY A 93 -13.93 -12.55 -7.85
CA GLY A 93 -14.98 -13.16 -7.03
C GLY A 93 -14.61 -13.37 -5.56
N ARG A 94 -13.44 -12.90 -5.10
CA ARG A 94 -13.05 -12.90 -3.69
C ARG A 94 -13.03 -11.49 -3.13
N GLU A 95 -13.46 -11.33 -1.89
CA GLU A 95 -13.46 -10.06 -1.20
C GLU A 95 -12.23 -9.91 -0.31
N TYR A 96 -11.53 -8.78 -0.47
CA TYR A 96 -10.36 -8.39 0.30
C TYR A 96 -10.62 -7.06 1.00
N ILE A 97 -9.99 -6.88 2.16
CA ILE A 97 -9.92 -5.61 2.85
C ILE A 97 -8.56 -5.00 2.60
N TRP A 98 -8.54 -3.78 2.09
CA TRP A 98 -7.35 -2.95 1.96
C TRP A 98 -7.45 -1.78 2.92
N PHE A 99 -6.58 -1.74 3.92
CA PHE A 99 -6.60 -0.69 4.92
C PHE A 99 -5.19 -0.22 5.22
N GLY A 100 -5.08 1.04 5.62
CA GLY A 100 -3.78 1.61 5.90
C GLY A 100 -3.87 3.07 6.25
N PHE A 101 -2.71 3.69 6.20
CA PHE A 101 -2.56 5.09 6.47
C PHE A 101 -1.56 5.72 5.50
N ILE A 102 -1.67 7.03 5.36
CA ILE A 102 -0.85 7.83 4.48
C ILE A 102 -0.25 8.96 5.31
N TYR A 103 1.06 9.06 5.24
CA TYR A 103 1.85 10.08 5.90
C TYR A 103 2.49 10.98 4.84
N GLN A 104 2.45 12.29 5.08
CA GLN A 104 2.99 13.29 4.18
C GLN A 104 4.24 13.91 4.80
N ILE A 105 5.37 13.79 4.10
CA ILE A 105 6.67 14.27 4.55
C ILE A 105 7.05 15.48 3.70
N PRO A 106 6.96 16.71 4.22
CA PRO A 106 7.48 17.86 3.52
C PRO A 106 9.00 17.78 3.50
N GLN A 107 9.59 17.82 2.30
CA GLN A 107 11.04 17.96 2.15
C GLN A 107 11.37 19.31 1.50
N SER A 108 12.41 19.95 2.03
CA SER A 108 12.96 21.18 1.48
C SER A 108 14.36 20.91 0.95
N VAL A 109 14.55 21.11 -0.36
CA VAL A 109 15.85 20.96 -1.03
C VAL A 109 16.21 22.29 -1.68
N ALA A 110 17.17 23.01 -1.09
CA ALA A 110 17.49 24.38 -1.43
C ALA A 110 16.24 25.30 -1.42
N ASN A 111 15.82 25.83 -2.56
CA ASN A 111 14.63 26.67 -2.73
C ASN A 111 13.40 25.89 -3.25
N LEU A 112 13.48 24.57 -3.36
CA LEU A 112 12.39 23.71 -3.77
C LEU A 112 11.73 23.08 -2.54
N SER A 113 10.40 23.12 -2.51
CA SER A 113 9.59 22.36 -1.56
C SER A 113 8.90 21.23 -2.32
N ILE A 114 9.15 20.00 -1.88
CA ILE A 114 8.47 18.80 -2.39
C ILE A 114 7.75 18.10 -1.22
N MET A 115 6.78 17.26 -1.54
CA MET A 115 6.04 16.48 -0.55
C MET A 115 6.16 15.00 -0.93
N ASP A 116 6.79 14.20 -0.08
CA ASP A 116 6.76 12.75 -0.23
C ASP A 116 5.52 12.21 0.46
N ILE A 117 4.74 11.43 -0.27
CA ILE A 117 3.51 10.84 0.25
C ILE A 117 3.75 9.36 0.43
N VAL A 118 3.91 8.92 1.67
CA VAL A 118 4.15 7.52 2.01
C VAL A 118 2.83 6.88 2.38
N LEU A 119 2.40 5.87 1.63
CA LEU A 119 1.28 5.02 1.97
C LEU A 119 1.82 3.71 2.55
N SER A 120 1.37 3.37 3.75
CA SER A 120 1.62 2.08 4.40
C SER A 120 0.29 1.38 4.65
N SER A 121 0.16 0.14 4.20
CA SER A 121 -1.12 -0.56 4.20
C SER A 121 -0.97 -2.06 4.30
N VAL A 122 -2.07 -2.72 4.62
CA VAL A 122 -2.21 -4.17 4.57
C VAL A 122 -3.42 -4.51 3.71
N LEU A 123 -3.26 -5.52 2.87
CA LEU A 123 -4.31 -6.15 2.09
C LEU A 123 -4.45 -7.59 2.55
N TYR A 124 -5.67 -8.01 2.87
CA TYR A 124 -5.94 -9.37 3.33
C TYR A 124 -7.35 -9.81 2.93
N ARG A 125 -7.61 -11.12 2.85
CA ARG A 125 -8.96 -11.61 2.55
C ARG A 125 -9.94 -11.25 3.67
N SER A 126 -11.15 -10.85 3.31
CA SER A 126 -12.20 -10.48 4.28
C SER A 126 -12.51 -11.57 5.32
N ASP A 127 -12.35 -12.84 4.97
CA ASP A 127 -12.59 -14.01 5.83
C ASP A 127 -11.39 -14.39 6.72
N TYR A 128 -10.28 -13.65 6.65
CA TYR A 128 -9.11 -13.90 7.49
C TYR A 128 -9.29 -13.49 8.96
N LEU A 129 -10.26 -12.60 9.26
CA LEU A 129 -10.57 -12.23 10.64
C LEU A 129 -11.33 -13.36 11.34
N GLY A 130 -10.56 -14.29 11.91
CA GLY A 130 -11.01 -15.28 12.91
C GLY A 130 -11.21 -14.67 14.29
#